data_AF-A0A1H0FHS1-F1
#
_entry.id   AF-A0A1H0FHS1-F1
#
_cell.length_a   1.000
_cell.length_b   1.000
_cell.length_c   1.000
_cell.angle_alpha   90.00
_cell.angle_beta   90.00
_cell.angle_gamma   90.00
#
_symmetry.space_group_name_H-M   'P 1'
#
loop_
_entity.id
_entity.type
_entity.pdbx_description
1 polymer ?
#
loop_
_entity_poly.entity_id
_entity_poly.type
_entity_poly.pdbx_seq_one_letter_code
_entity_poly.pdbx_strand_id
1 'polypeptide(L)'
;MATYAVGDLQGCLEALQCLLKKVAFDPTKDRLWLVGDLVNRGPQSLATLRFLYSIRESLVCVLGNHDLHLLAAGKNIERLKKSDTLREIIEAPDCAELLEWLRQQKLMHYDEQRNVVLVHAGIPPQWSLRKALKCAAEVETALRDDNLLPPYLEGMYGNDPAKWDSDLKGVTRLRVITNYFTRMRFCTAEGKLDLKTKEGVDTAPPGYKPWFQHKERKTKGVKIIFGHWAALEGQCNEPGVSALDTGCVWGGALTLMDVDSGERLSCKCDEHGHAAEPPVAPRTSEQTPASAQR
;
A
#
# COMPACT_ATOMS: atom_id res chain seq x y z
N MET A 1 -0.61 -3.88 -23.27
CA MET A 1 -0.26 -4.22 -21.88
C MET A 1 -0.96 -3.22 -21.00
N ALA A 2 -2.00 -3.67 -20.30
CA ALA A 2 -2.65 -2.80 -19.32
C ALA A 2 -1.80 -2.73 -18.04
N THR A 3 -1.91 -1.63 -17.32
CA THR A 3 -1.25 -1.45 -16.02
C THR A 3 -2.30 -1.02 -15.01
N TYR A 4 -2.50 -1.82 -13.98
CA TYR A 4 -3.50 -1.57 -12.94
C TYR A 4 -2.81 -1.30 -11.61
N ALA A 5 -3.20 -0.25 -10.89
CA ALA A 5 -2.75 0.02 -9.54
C ALA A 5 -3.83 -0.33 -8.52
N VAL A 6 -3.45 -0.95 -7.41
CA VAL A 6 -4.36 -1.38 -6.34
C VAL A 6 -3.95 -0.74 -5.02
N GLY A 7 -4.96 -0.36 -4.23
CA GLY A 7 -4.81 0.16 -2.87
C GLY A 7 -4.28 -0.87 -1.86
N ASP A 8 -4.24 -0.47 -0.59
CA ASP A 8 -3.77 -1.30 0.53
C ASP A 8 -4.53 -2.63 0.60
N LEU A 9 -3.80 -3.74 0.49
CA LEU A 9 -4.41 -5.09 0.46
C LEU A 9 -4.70 -5.60 1.86
N GLN A 10 -3.75 -5.44 2.77
CA GLN A 10 -3.83 -5.84 4.18
C GLN A 10 -4.39 -7.25 4.36
N GLY A 11 -3.93 -8.21 3.55
CA GLY A 11 -4.41 -9.60 3.63
C GLY A 11 -5.83 -9.84 3.08
N CYS A 12 -6.42 -8.93 2.29
CA CYS A 12 -7.76 -9.08 1.70
C CYS A 12 -7.67 -9.73 0.29
N LEU A 13 -7.26 -11.01 0.23
CA LEU A 13 -7.00 -11.71 -1.04
C LEU A 13 -8.25 -11.85 -1.92
N GLU A 14 -9.40 -12.18 -1.32
CA GLU A 14 -10.66 -12.36 -2.05
C GLU A 14 -11.08 -11.09 -2.81
N ALA A 15 -10.93 -9.92 -2.17
CA ALA A 15 -11.23 -8.64 -2.79
C ALA A 15 -10.27 -8.34 -3.96
N LEU A 16 -8.99 -8.72 -3.83
CA LEU A 16 -8.04 -8.61 -4.94
C LEU A 16 -8.45 -9.52 -6.10
N GLN A 17 -8.74 -10.80 -5.84
CA GLN A 17 -9.17 -11.75 -6.88
C GLN A 17 -10.46 -11.31 -7.57
N CYS A 18 -11.41 -10.75 -6.82
CA CYS A 18 -12.61 -10.12 -7.34
C CYS A 18 -12.29 -9.03 -8.38
N LEU A 19 -11.36 -8.11 -8.06
CA LEU A 19 -10.94 -7.04 -8.98
C LEU A 19 -10.18 -7.57 -10.20
N LEU A 20 -9.23 -8.49 -9.99
CA LEU A 20 -8.46 -9.10 -11.08
C LEU A 20 -9.37 -9.85 -12.06
N LYS A 21 -10.42 -10.51 -11.56
CA LYS A 21 -11.45 -11.14 -12.40
C LYS A 21 -12.25 -10.12 -13.20
N LYS A 22 -12.64 -8.98 -12.60
CA LYS A 22 -13.43 -7.92 -13.28
C LYS A 22 -12.69 -7.33 -14.48
N VAL A 23 -11.36 -7.21 -14.40
CA VAL A 23 -10.53 -6.69 -15.50
C VAL A 23 -9.93 -7.79 -16.38
N ALA A 24 -10.28 -9.06 -16.12
CA ALA A 24 -9.70 -10.22 -16.79
C ALA A 24 -8.16 -10.18 -16.82
N PHE A 25 -7.54 -9.84 -15.68
CA PHE A 25 -6.10 -9.65 -15.54
C PHE A 25 -5.31 -10.90 -16.01
N ASP A 26 -4.37 -10.69 -16.92
CA ASP A 26 -3.47 -11.73 -17.40
C ASP A 26 -2.03 -11.42 -16.97
N PRO A 27 -1.43 -12.15 -16.01
CA PRO A 27 -0.08 -11.87 -15.53
C PRO A 27 1.01 -12.05 -16.60
N THR A 28 0.69 -12.66 -17.76
CA THR A 28 1.63 -12.77 -18.88
C THR A 28 1.61 -11.56 -19.81
N LYS A 29 0.59 -10.70 -19.71
CA LYS A 29 0.37 -9.55 -20.60
C LYS A 29 0.25 -8.21 -19.88
N ASP A 30 -0.21 -8.23 -18.64
CA ASP A 30 -0.57 -7.04 -17.85
C ASP A 30 0.39 -6.84 -16.68
N ARG A 31 0.33 -5.65 -16.10
CA ARG A 31 1.13 -5.27 -14.93
C ARG A 31 0.21 -4.89 -13.77
N LEU A 32 0.57 -5.34 -12.57
CA LEU A 32 -0.13 -4.99 -11.34
C LEU A 32 0.79 -4.18 -10.42
N TRP A 33 0.38 -2.96 -10.13
CA TRP A 33 1.06 -2.03 -9.26
C TRP A 33 0.41 -2.06 -7.87
N LEU A 34 1.21 -2.21 -6.82
CA LEU A 34 0.74 -2.34 -5.45
C LEU A 34 1.29 -1.21 -4.61
N VAL A 35 0.41 -0.44 -3.96
CA VAL A 35 0.81 0.69 -3.10
C VAL A 35 1.42 0.26 -1.76
N GLY A 36 1.57 -1.04 -1.50
CA GLY A 36 2.11 -1.58 -0.25
C GLY A 36 1.02 -1.95 0.76
N ASP A 37 1.44 -2.19 2.01
CA ASP A 37 0.61 -2.79 3.06
C ASP A 37 -0.10 -4.04 2.51
N LEU A 38 0.70 -5.00 2.04
CA LEU A 38 0.25 -6.24 1.42
C LEU A 38 -0.40 -7.17 2.45
N VAL A 39 0.05 -7.05 3.70
CA VAL A 39 -0.20 -7.97 4.82
C VAL A 39 -0.66 -7.20 6.06
N ASN A 40 -0.96 -7.98 7.10
CA ASN A 40 -1.39 -7.53 8.43
C ASN A 40 -2.85 -7.03 8.43
N ARG A 41 -3.48 -7.05 9.61
CA ARG A 41 -4.90 -6.76 9.88
C ARG A 41 -5.88 -7.78 9.32
N GLY A 42 -5.84 -8.03 8.02
CA GLY A 42 -6.84 -8.88 7.37
C GLY A 42 -6.59 -10.38 7.52
N PRO A 43 -7.52 -11.20 7.04
CA PRO A 43 -7.64 -12.60 7.42
C PRO A 43 -6.70 -13.50 6.63
N GLN A 44 -6.21 -13.08 5.46
CA GLN A 44 -5.50 -13.94 4.51
C GLN A 44 -4.08 -13.46 4.21
N SER A 45 -3.38 -12.83 5.18
CA SER A 45 -2.03 -12.26 4.97
C SER A 45 -1.04 -13.24 4.30
N LEU A 46 -0.94 -14.49 4.78
CA LEU A 46 -0.05 -15.50 4.18
C LEU A 46 -0.48 -15.89 2.77
N ALA A 47 -1.77 -16.13 2.55
CA ALA A 47 -2.29 -16.48 1.24
C ALA A 47 -2.11 -15.34 0.23
N THR A 48 -2.32 -14.09 0.65
CA THR A 48 -2.04 -12.89 -0.16
C THR A 48 -0.57 -12.87 -0.57
N LEU A 49 0.35 -13.04 0.39
CA LEU A 49 1.78 -12.98 0.09
C LEU A 49 2.22 -14.09 -0.88
N ARG A 50 1.72 -15.33 -0.70
CA ARG A 50 1.97 -16.45 -1.61
C ARG A 50 1.40 -16.22 -3.00
N PHE A 51 0.18 -15.68 -3.09
CA PHE A 51 -0.44 -15.34 -4.37
C PHE A 51 0.40 -14.29 -5.12
N LEU A 52 0.75 -13.19 -4.45
CA LEU A 52 1.61 -12.17 -5.04
C LEU A 52 2.97 -12.73 -5.46
N TYR A 53 3.58 -13.56 -4.63
CA TYR A 53 4.83 -14.24 -4.97
C TYR A 53 4.67 -15.08 -6.25
N SER A 54 3.57 -15.84 -6.40
CA SER A 54 3.33 -16.67 -7.59
C SER A 54 3.24 -15.89 -8.91
N ILE A 55 2.81 -14.61 -8.86
CA ILE A 55 2.70 -13.73 -10.04
C ILE A 55 3.76 -12.63 -10.04
N ARG A 56 4.81 -12.74 -9.21
CA ARG A 56 5.80 -11.67 -8.95
C ARG A 56 6.42 -11.03 -10.18
N GLU A 57 6.56 -11.77 -11.28
CA GLU A 57 7.12 -11.26 -12.54
C GLU A 57 6.23 -10.21 -13.22
N SER A 58 4.95 -10.13 -12.87
CA SER A 58 4.00 -9.13 -13.38
C SER A 58 3.78 -7.95 -12.42
N LEU A 59 4.44 -7.97 -11.25
CA LEU A 59 4.22 -7.00 -10.19
C LEU A 59 5.20 -5.83 -10.23
N VAL A 60 4.70 -4.66 -9.82
CA VAL A 60 5.51 -3.56 -9.31
C VAL A 60 4.98 -3.20 -7.93
N CYS A 61 5.78 -3.42 -6.89
CA CYS A 61 5.37 -3.19 -5.52
C CYS A 61 6.24 -2.11 -4.86
N VAL A 62 5.59 -1.27 -4.06
CA VAL A 62 6.27 -0.46 -3.04
C VAL A 62 5.94 -0.96 -1.64
N LEU A 63 6.84 -0.78 -0.70
CA LEU A 63 6.68 -1.22 0.69
C LEU A 63 5.91 -0.19 1.53
N GLY A 64 4.92 -0.69 2.27
CA GLY A 64 4.20 0.06 3.29
C GLY A 64 4.72 -0.19 4.70
N ASN A 65 4.08 0.45 5.69
CA ASN A 65 4.52 0.32 7.09
C ASN A 65 4.28 -1.08 7.66
N HIS A 66 3.22 -1.77 7.23
CA HIS A 66 2.89 -3.12 7.70
C HIS A 66 3.82 -4.17 7.08
N ASP A 67 4.30 -3.94 5.86
CA ASP A 67 5.29 -4.80 5.19
C ASP A 67 6.64 -4.72 5.90
N LEU A 68 7.10 -3.51 6.23
CA LEU A 68 8.32 -3.32 7.02
C LEU A 68 8.17 -3.92 8.42
N HIS A 69 6.98 -3.81 9.04
CA HIS A 69 6.72 -4.43 10.32
C HIS A 69 6.81 -5.97 10.25
N LEU A 70 6.32 -6.60 9.18
CA LEU A 70 6.50 -8.03 8.94
C LEU A 70 7.99 -8.41 8.86
N LEU A 71 8.81 -7.66 8.12
CA LEU A 71 10.26 -7.92 8.05
C LEU A 71 10.91 -7.87 9.44
N ALA A 72 10.54 -6.89 10.27
CA ALA A 72 11.04 -6.79 11.64
C ALA A 72 10.55 -7.93 12.55
N ALA A 73 9.28 -8.30 12.44
CA ALA A 73 8.68 -9.39 13.21
C ALA A 73 9.22 -10.77 12.81
N GLY A 74 9.56 -10.96 11.52
CA GLY A 74 10.21 -12.18 11.04
C GLY A 74 11.62 -12.39 11.59
N LYS A 75 12.31 -11.32 11.99
CA LYS A 75 13.61 -11.39 12.70
C LYS A 75 13.46 -11.50 14.21
N ASN A 76 12.40 -10.93 14.78
CA ASN A 76 12.08 -11.02 16.20
C ASN A 76 10.56 -11.12 16.39
N ILE A 77 10.07 -12.33 16.63
CA ILE A 77 8.64 -12.65 16.78
C ILE A 77 7.98 -11.94 17.98
N GLU A 78 8.76 -11.54 19.00
CA GLU A 78 8.25 -10.80 20.16
C GLU A 78 7.73 -9.40 19.79
N ARG A 79 8.04 -8.91 18.58
CA ARG A 79 7.51 -7.65 18.06
C ARG A 79 6.04 -7.74 17.65
N LEU A 80 5.49 -8.94 17.49
CA LEU A 80 4.08 -9.12 17.15
C LEU A 80 3.18 -8.62 18.27
N LYS A 81 2.14 -7.88 17.89
CA LYS A 81 1.07 -7.43 18.77
C LYS A 81 -0.13 -8.35 18.60
N LYS A 82 -1.04 -8.30 19.59
CA LYS A 82 -2.28 -9.09 19.59
C LYS A 82 -3.15 -8.87 18.34
N SER A 83 -3.10 -7.68 17.75
CA SER A 83 -3.89 -7.32 16.57
C SER A 83 -3.20 -7.56 15.24
N ASP A 84 -2.02 -8.20 15.24
CA ASP A 84 -1.30 -8.55 14.01
C ASP A 84 -1.71 -9.93 13.50
N THR A 85 -1.91 -10.07 12.19
CA THR A 85 -2.24 -11.33 11.50
C THR A 85 -1.04 -11.93 10.76
N LEU A 86 0.16 -11.72 11.31
CA LEU A 86 1.43 -12.03 10.65
C LEU A 86 2.07 -13.34 11.11
N ARG A 87 1.58 -13.94 12.20
CA ARG A 87 2.17 -15.15 12.79
C ARG A 87 2.22 -16.31 11.80
N GLU A 88 1.14 -16.51 11.04
CA GLU A 88 1.07 -17.57 10.04
C GLU A 88 2.19 -17.45 9.00
N ILE A 89 2.58 -16.22 8.61
CA ILE A 89 3.70 -16.01 7.69
C ILE A 89 5.01 -16.41 8.33
N ILE A 90 5.23 -15.99 9.58
CA ILE A 90 6.50 -16.19 10.28
C ILE A 90 6.74 -17.68 10.57
N GLU A 91 5.68 -18.43 10.88
CA GLU A 91 5.72 -19.86 11.18
C GLU A 91 5.65 -20.74 9.92
N ALA A 92 5.39 -20.16 8.74
CA ALA A 92 5.26 -20.93 7.51
C ALA A 92 6.60 -21.53 7.03
N PRO A 93 6.60 -22.72 6.41
CA PRO A 93 7.83 -23.34 5.88
C PRO A 93 8.55 -22.49 4.82
N ASP A 94 7.81 -21.70 4.06
CA ASP A 94 8.29 -20.80 3.00
C ASP A 94 8.52 -19.36 3.48
N CYS A 95 8.48 -19.10 4.79
CA CYS A 95 8.71 -17.78 5.40
C CYS A 95 9.98 -17.11 4.87
N ALA A 96 11.10 -17.83 4.86
CA ALA A 96 12.39 -17.28 4.44
C ALA A 96 12.36 -16.78 2.97
N GLU A 97 11.74 -17.55 2.08
CA GLU A 97 11.61 -17.19 0.66
C GLU A 97 10.70 -15.95 0.49
N LEU A 98 9.57 -15.93 1.17
CA LEU A 98 8.61 -14.82 1.09
C LEU A 98 9.19 -13.52 1.66
N LEU A 99 9.91 -13.58 2.79
CA LEU A 99 10.53 -12.41 3.40
C LEU A 99 11.75 -11.92 2.60
N GLU A 100 12.52 -12.84 1.99
CA GLU A 100 13.61 -12.45 1.09
C GLU A 100 13.05 -11.74 -0.15
N TRP A 101 11.98 -12.25 -0.74
CA TRP A 101 11.31 -11.52 -1.83
C TRP A 101 10.80 -10.14 -1.39
N LEU A 102 10.18 -10.05 -0.20
CA LEU A 102 9.59 -8.81 0.30
C LEU A 102 10.64 -7.72 0.53
N ARG A 103 11.80 -8.04 1.10
CA ARG A 103 12.86 -7.03 1.35
C ARG A 103 13.55 -6.52 0.08
N GLN A 104 13.35 -7.18 -1.07
CA GLN A 104 13.89 -6.71 -2.35
C GLN A 104 13.01 -5.63 -3.00
N GLN A 105 11.77 -5.45 -2.54
CA GLN A 105 10.81 -4.50 -3.11
C GLN A 105 11.24 -3.04 -2.92
N LYS A 106 10.64 -2.15 -3.71
CA LYS A 106 10.98 -0.72 -3.72
C LYS A 106 10.30 0.00 -2.55
N LEU A 107 10.80 1.18 -2.19
CA LEU A 107 10.08 2.11 -1.33
C LEU A 107 9.31 3.16 -2.15
N MET A 108 9.77 3.38 -3.39
CA MET A 108 9.14 4.27 -4.36
C MET A 108 9.43 3.76 -5.77
N HIS A 109 8.42 3.77 -6.64
CA HIS A 109 8.60 3.47 -8.06
C HIS A 109 8.25 4.70 -8.90
N TYR A 110 9.03 4.95 -9.94
CA TYR A 110 8.76 5.97 -10.95
C TYR A 110 8.77 5.31 -12.33
N ASP A 111 7.65 5.44 -13.05
CA ASP A 111 7.54 5.13 -14.46
C ASP A 111 7.73 6.45 -15.24
N GLU A 112 8.90 6.58 -15.88
CA GLU A 112 9.26 7.76 -16.65
C GLU A 112 8.40 7.94 -17.90
N GLN A 113 7.99 6.85 -18.55
CA GLN A 113 7.18 6.90 -19.78
C GLN A 113 5.80 7.48 -19.48
N ARG A 114 5.20 7.09 -18.35
CA ARG A 114 3.90 7.61 -17.90
C ARG A 114 3.99 8.89 -17.09
N ASN A 115 5.20 9.25 -16.63
CA ASN A 115 5.44 10.27 -15.62
C ASN A 115 4.56 10.06 -14.37
N VAL A 116 4.54 8.82 -13.86
CA VAL A 116 3.74 8.38 -12.70
C VAL A 116 4.67 7.85 -11.61
N VAL A 117 4.41 8.26 -10.38
CA VAL A 117 5.00 7.70 -9.17
C VAL A 117 4.00 6.79 -8.47
N LEU A 118 4.49 5.63 -8.03
CA LEU A 118 3.84 4.78 -7.04
C LEU A 118 4.62 4.89 -5.71
N VAL A 119 3.93 5.16 -4.61
CA VAL A 119 4.51 5.33 -3.28
C VAL A 119 3.46 5.01 -2.23
N HIS A 120 3.82 4.44 -1.07
CA HIS A 120 2.82 4.03 -0.09
C HIS A 120 2.07 5.21 0.54
N ALA A 121 2.78 6.15 1.19
CA ALA A 121 2.15 7.30 1.86
C ALA A 121 2.21 8.59 1.03
N GLY A 122 3.39 8.94 0.47
CA GLY A 122 3.55 10.16 -0.33
C GLY A 122 4.99 10.66 -0.42
N ILE A 123 5.15 11.85 -1.02
CA ILE A 123 6.44 12.57 -1.11
C ILE A 123 6.30 13.90 -0.37
N PRO A 124 7.19 14.23 0.58
CA PRO A 124 7.06 15.47 1.33
C PRO A 124 7.31 16.69 0.43
N PRO A 125 6.61 17.82 0.66
CA PRO A 125 6.47 18.90 -0.30
C PRO A 125 7.81 19.55 -0.72
N GLN A 126 8.80 19.54 0.16
CA GLN A 126 10.11 20.15 -0.03
C GLN A 126 11.07 19.31 -0.89
N TRP A 127 10.75 18.05 -1.18
CA TRP A 127 11.58 17.16 -2.00
C TRP A 127 11.20 17.22 -3.48
N SER A 128 12.19 17.36 -4.34
CA SER A 128 12.03 17.09 -5.77
C SER A 128 11.92 15.59 -6.03
N LEU A 129 11.39 15.19 -7.20
CA LEU A 129 11.34 13.78 -7.63
C LEU A 129 12.71 13.09 -7.51
N ARG A 130 13.78 13.73 -8.01
CA ARG A 130 15.15 13.22 -7.91
C ARG A 130 15.60 13.02 -6.47
N LYS A 131 15.22 13.91 -5.55
CA LYS A 131 15.57 13.79 -4.13
C LYS A 131 14.80 12.64 -3.47
N ALA A 132 13.51 12.50 -3.77
CA ALA A 132 12.68 11.40 -3.29
C ALA A 132 13.25 10.05 -3.73
N LEU A 133 13.54 9.86 -5.02
CA LEU A 133 14.15 8.63 -5.55
C LEU A 133 15.48 8.29 -4.88
N LYS A 134 16.35 9.29 -4.64
CA LYS A 134 17.60 9.07 -3.91
C LYS A 134 17.35 8.61 -2.47
N CYS A 135 16.44 9.26 -1.75
CA CYS A 135 16.11 8.87 -0.38
C CYS A 135 15.51 7.46 -0.33
N ALA A 136 14.60 7.11 -1.26
CA ALA A 136 14.05 5.76 -1.36
C ALA A 136 15.15 4.73 -1.56
N ALA A 137 16.08 4.97 -2.49
CA ALA A 137 17.21 4.08 -2.74
C ALA A 137 18.13 3.89 -1.52
N GLU A 138 18.27 4.89 -0.63
CA GLU A 138 19.05 4.75 0.62
C GLU A 138 18.42 3.70 1.55
N VAL A 139 17.09 3.71 1.71
CA VAL A 139 16.38 2.73 2.55
C VAL A 139 16.33 1.36 1.87
N GLU A 140 16.08 1.32 0.56
CA GLU A 140 16.11 0.07 -0.21
C GLU A 140 17.48 -0.62 -0.15
N THR A 141 18.58 0.16 -0.17
CA THR A 141 19.93 -0.40 0.01
C THR A 141 20.08 -1.06 1.38
N ALA A 142 19.60 -0.40 2.45
CA ALA A 142 19.64 -0.99 3.79
C ALA A 142 18.76 -2.24 3.91
N LEU A 143 17.62 -2.27 3.21
CA LEU A 143 16.75 -3.44 3.16
C LEU A 143 17.41 -4.63 2.47
N ARG A 144 18.13 -4.42 1.35
CA ARG A 144 18.74 -5.49 0.54
C ARG A 144 20.08 -6.00 1.07
N ASP A 145 20.74 -5.24 1.93
CA ASP A 145 22.06 -5.60 2.49
C ASP A 145 21.92 -6.35 3.83
N ASP A 146 22.54 -7.51 3.94
CA ASP A 146 22.44 -8.39 5.12
C ASP A 146 23.07 -7.80 6.39
N ASN A 147 24.05 -6.90 6.25
CA ASN A 147 24.69 -6.24 7.38
C ASN A 147 23.93 -4.99 7.82
N LEU A 148 23.28 -4.29 6.87
CA LEU A 148 22.53 -3.07 7.17
C LEU A 148 21.08 -3.35 7.61
N LEU A 149 20.49 -4.46 7.18
CA LEU A 149 19.09 -4.78 7.48
C LEU A 149 18.83 -4.88 8.99
N PRO A 150 19.57 -5.65 9.81
CA PRO A 150 19.28 -5.79 11.24
C PRO A 150 19.25 -4.45 12.00
N PRO A 151 20.30 -3.58 11.94
CA PRO A 151 20.27 -2.30 12.64
C PRO A 151 19.22 -1.33 12.08
N TYR A 152 18.89 -1.42 10.78
CA TYR A 152 17.79 -0.66 10.21
C TYR A 152 16.43 -1.08 10.79
N LEU A 153 16.10 -2.38 10.79
CA LEU A 153 14.81 -2.89 11.31
C LEU A 153 14.65 -2.61 12.80
N GLU A 154 15.74 -2.64 13.57
CA GLU A 154 15.72 -2.30 14.98
C GLU A 154 15.41 -0.80 15.20
N GLY A 155 16.07 0.07 14.45
CA GLY A 155 15.96 1.51 14.66
C GLY A 155 14.99 2.24 13.73
N MET A 156 14.26 1.59 12.82
CA MET A 156 13.24 2.26 12.00
C MET A 156 11.98 2.66 12.79
N TYR A 157 11.79 2.12 14.00
CA TYR A 157 10.69 2.52 14.88
C TYR A 157 10.94 3.89 15.51
N GLY A 158 9.86 4.65 15.68
CA GLY A 158 9.86 5.94 16.35
C GLY A 158 9.31 7.06 15.48
N ASN A 159 9.09 8.22 16.11
CA ASN A 159 8.54 9.40 15.46
C ASN A 159 9.59 10.50 15.25
N ASP A 160 10.78 10.35 15.84
CA ASP A 160 11.86 11.32 15.75
C ASP A 160 13.03 10.80 14.89
N PRO A 161 13.61 11.67 14.04
CA PRO A 161 13.29 13.07 13.88
C PRO A 161 12.02 13.25 13.01
N ALA A 162 11.20 14.23 13.36
CA ALA A 162 9.97 14.53 12.63
C ALA A 162 10.20 15.28 11.29
N LYS A 163 11.45 15.70 10.99
CA LYS A 163 11.79 16.44 9.77
C LYS A 163 13.10 15.94 9.20
N TRP A 164 13.18 15.78 7.88
CA TRP A 164 14.45 15.48 7.21
C TRP A 164 15.42 16.65 7.30
N ASP A 165 16.70 16.31 7.45
CA ASP A 165 17.83 17.21 7.39
C ASP A 165 19.00 16.51 6.66
N SER A 166 19.81 17.26 5.91
CA SER A 166 20.95 16.71 5.15
C SER A 166 22.04 16.12 6.04
N ASP A 167 22.14 16.59 7.27
CA ASP A 167 23.20 16.23 8.20
C ASP A 167 22.87 14.96 8.98
N LEU A 168 21.62 14.53 8.99
CA LEU A 168 21.23 13.22 9.54
C LEU A 168 22.00 12.10 8.84
N LYS A 169 22.52 11.16 9.65
CA LYS A 169 23.24 9.95 9.22
C LYS A 169 22.64 8.69 9.84
N GLY A 170 23.06 7.54 9.32
CA GLY A 170 22.75 6.22 9.86
C GLY A 170 21.25 5.98 9.99
N VAL A 171 20.87 5.21 11.03
CA VAL A 171 19.49 4.74 11.20
C VAL A 171 18.51 5.88 11.46
N THR A 172 18.93 6.96 12.14
CA THR A 172 18.10 8.17 12.33
C THR A 172 17.67 8.79 11.01
N ARG A 173 18.58 8.81 10.02
CA ARG A 173 18.29 9.26 8.66
C ARG A 173 17.32 8.32 7.95
N LEU A 174 17.59 7.01 8.00
CA LEU A 174 16.75 6.00 7.35
C LEU A 174 15.34 5.98 7.94
N ARG A 175 15.20 6.16 9.26
CA ARG A 175 13.92 6.24 9.96
C ARG A 175 13.07 7.40 9.46
N VAL A 176 13.63 8.62 9.37
CA VAL A 176 12.83 9.76 8.90
C VAL A 176 12.43 9.62 7.44
N ILE A 177 13.30 9.07 6.60
CA ILE A 177 12.97 8.73 5.20
C ILE A 177 11.83 7.70 5.17
N THR A 178 11.93 6.64 5.98
CA THR A 178 10.90 5.61 6.11
C THR A 178 9.56 6.22 6.55
N ASN A 179 9.56 7.12 7.53
CA ASN A 179 8.35 7.79 8.01
C ASN A 179 7.67 8.62 6.91
N TYR A 180 8.42 9.31 6.05
CA TYR A 180 7.83 10.02 4.92
C TYR A 180 7.13 9.08 3.94
N PHE A 181 7.82 8.02 3.54
CA PHE A 181 7.31 7.13 2.50
C PHE A 181 6.23 6.19 2.98
N THR A 182 6.21 5.85 4.27
CA THR A 182 5.34 4.78 4.77
C THR A 182 4.29 5.24 5.78
N ARG A 183 4.42 6.45 6.36
CA ARG A 183 3.57 6.86 7.49
C ARG A 183 2.97 8.25 7.37
N MET A 184 3.39 9.05 6.38
CA MET A 184 2.99 10.45 6.25
C MET A 184 1.51 10.61 5.91
N ARG A 185 0.85 11.53 6.62
CA ARG A 185 -0.49 12.03 6.30
C ARG A 185 -0.43 13.54 6.20
N PHE A 186 -0.16 14.18 7.33
CA PHE A 186 -0.01 15.62 7.46
C PHE A 186 1.46 16.03 7.60
N CYS A 187 1.79 17.19 7.03
CA CYS A 187 3.08 17.85 7.26
C CYS A 187 2.98 19.37 7.15
N THR A 188 3.99 20.09 7.63
CA THR A 188 4.18 21.52 7.31
C THR A 188 4.75 21.68 5.90
N ALA A 189 4.83 22.91 5.38
CA ALA A 189 5.40 23.20 4.06
C ALA A 189 6.91 22.87 3.98
N GLU A 190 7.61 22.95 5.11
CA GLU A 190 9.02 22.55 5.27
C GLU A 190 9.16 21.03 5.50
N GLY A 191 8.03 20.31 5.52
CA GLY A 191 7.96 18.87 5.64
C GLY A 191 8.10 18.34 7.06
N LYS A 192 7.89 19.13 8.11
CA LYS A 192 7.80 18.55 9.47
C LYS A 192 6.54 17.66 9.52
N LEU A 193 6.73 16.38 9.82
CA LEU A 193 5.69 15.36 9.88
C LEU A 193 4.84 15.52 11.14
N ASP A 194 3.54 15.28 10.98
CA ASP A 194 2.71 14.82 12.08
C ASP A 194 2.47 13.31 11.92
N LEU A 195 2.78 12.56 12.98
CA LEU A 195 2.67 11.09 13.03
C LEU A 195 1.69 10.63 14.11
N LYS A 196 0.95 11.55 14.73
CA LYS A 196 0.00 11.27 15.81
C LYS A 196 -1.44 11.26 15.30
N THR A 197 -1.83 12.23 14.47
CA THR A 197 -3.18 12.32 13.89
C THR A 197 -3.36 11.26 12.81
N LYS A 198 -4.47 10.52 12.85
CA LYS A 198 -4.78 9.40 11.94
C LYS A 198 -6.11 9.56 11.22
N GLU A 199 -6.84 10.62 11.52
CA GLU A 199 -8.19 10.90 11.04
C GLU A 199 -8.20 11.54 9.64
N GLY A 200 -9.38 11.94 9.15
CA GLY A 200 -9.59 12.51 7.83
C GLY A 200 -8.98 13.92 7.65
N VAL A 201 -9.04 14.47 6.43
CA VAL A 201 -8.36 15.73 6.04
C VAL A 201 -8.66 16.94 6.93
N ASP A 202 -9.85 17.01 7.52
CA ASP A 202 -10.33 18.17 8.29
C ASP A 202 -9.79 18.21 9.73
N THR A 203 -8.99 17.22 10.14
CA THR A 203 -8.40 17.15 11.49
C THR A 203 -6.95 17.64 11.55
N ALA A 204 -6.48 18.29 10.49
CA ALA A 204 -5.11 18.79 10.40
C ALA A 204 -4.77 19.72 11.59
N PRO A 205 -3.68 19.46 12.33
CA PRO A 205 -3.24 20.36 13.38
C PRO A 205 -2.91 21.76 12.83
N PRO A 206 -2.99 22.83 13.65
CA PRO A 206 -2.62 24.17 13.20
C PRO A 206 -1.22 24.22 12.58
N GLY A 207 -1.13 24.75 11.35
CA GLY A 207 0.11 24.85 10.58
C GLY A 207 0.47 23.60 9.76
N TYR A 208 -0.32 22.53 9.85
CA TYR A 208 -0.16 21.31 9.05
C TYR A 208 -1.24 21.24 7.97
N LYS A 209 -0.95 20.51 6.90
CA LYS A 209 -1.89 20.18 5.82
C LYS A 209 -1.64 18.77 5.34
N PRO A 210 -2.62 18.10 4.71
CA PRO A 210 -2.37 16.91 3.91
C PRO A 210 -1.18 17.16 2.97
N TRP A 211 -0.24 16.23 2.91
CA TRP A 211 1.05 16.45 2.23
C TRP A 211 0.92 16.92 0.77
N PHE A 212 -0.16 16.51 0.08
CA PHE A 212 -0.44 16.83 -1.31
C PHE A 212 -1.02 18.24 -1.52
N GLN A 213 -1.58 18.88 -0.48
CA GLN A 213 -2.24 20.20 -0.58
C GLN A 213 -1.29 21.41 -0.47
N HIS A 214 0.01 21.18 -0.33
CA HIS A 214 0.99 22.26 -0.26
C HIS A 214 1.22 22.90 -1.64
N LYS A 215 1.00 24.22 -1.75
CA LYS A 215 1.08 24.93 -3.03
C LYS A 215 2.46 24.87 -3.68
N GLU A 216 3.51 24.89 -2.87
CA GLU A 216 4.91 24.85 -3.32
C GLU A 216 5.48 23.41 -3.38
N ARG A 217 4.61 22.38 -3.36
CA ARG A 217 5.03 20.98 -3.50
C ARG A 217 5.81 20.80 -4.80
N LYS A 218 7.09 20.41 -4.68
CA LYS A 218 8.02 20.32 -5.82
C LYS A 218 7.70 19.20 -6.81
N THR A 219 6.78 18.29 -6.48
CA THR A 219 6.35 17.17 -7.34
C THR A 219 5.00 17.40 -7.99
N LYS A 220 4.49 18.63 -8.05
CA LYS A 220 3.20 18.95 -8.70
C LYS A 220 3.12 18.56 -10.18
N GLY A 221 4.26 18.52 -10.88
CA GLY A 221 4.33 18.13 -12.30
C GLY A 221 4.35 16.62 -12.56
N VAL A 222 4.16 15.77 -11.55
CA VAL A 222 4.23 14.31 -11.65
C VAL A 222 2.96 13.70 -11.07
N LYS A 223 2.40 12.69 -11.74
CA LYS A 223 1.24 11.96 -11.22
C LYS A 223 1.67 11.09 -10.04
N ILE A 224 0.91 11.04 -8.95
CA ILE A 224 1.23 10.23 -7.77
C ILE A 224 0.06 9.33 -7.43
N ILE A 225 0.32 8.03 -7.32
CA ILE A 225 -0.59 7.00 -6.84
C ILE A 225 -0.11 6.55 -5.46
N PHE A 226 -0.99 6.58 -4.46
CA PHE A 226 -0.64 6.23 -3.08
C PHE A 226 -1.80 5.56 -2.32
N GLY A 227 -1.46 5.00 -1.16
CA GLY A 227 -2.35 4.28 -0.25
C GLY A 227 -2.32 4.84 1.17
N HIS A 228 -2.22 3.97 2.18
CA HIS A 228 -1.97 4.22 3.62
C HIS A 228 -3.03 5.00 4.40
N TRP A 229 -3.68 5.97 3.77
CA TRP A 229 -4.56 6.92 4.43
C TRP A 229 -6.03 6.55 4.23
N ALA A 230 -6.43 5.40 4.76
CA ALA A 230 -7.80 4.87 4.69
C ALA A 230 -8.89 5.87 5.09
N ALA A 231 -8.61 6.79 6.02
CA ALA A 231 -9.55 7.85 6.42
C ALA A 231 -9.85 8.88 5.31
N LEU A 232 -9.14 8.85 4.18
CA LEU A 232 -9.51 9.56 2.95
C LEU A 232 -10.59 8.83 2.15
N GLU A 233 -10.75 7.52 2.36
CA GLU A 233 -11.68 6.67 1.60
C GLU A 233 -11.49 6.82 0.08
N GLY A 234 -10.22 6.89 -0.35
CA GLY A 234 -9.84 7.12 -1.75
C GLY A 234 -10.19 8.51 -2.31
N GLN A 235 -10.74 9.42 -1.48
CA GLN A 235 -11.12 10.77 -1.88
C GLN A 235 -9.90 11.69 -1.86
N CYS A 236 -9.48 12.14 -3.04
CA CYS A 236 -8.43 13.13 -3.20
C CYS A 236 -8.73 14.01 -4.42
N ASN A 237 -9.01 15.29 -4.18
CA ASN A 237 -9.36 16.25 -5.23
C ASN A 237 -8.15 17.03 -5.78
N GLU A 238 -6.92 16.68 -5.35
CA GLU A 238 -5.71 17.33 -5.84
C GLU A 238 -5.37 16.76 -7.24
N PRO A 239 -5.28 17.61 -8.29
CA PRO A 239 -4.98 17.14 -9.63
C PRO A 239 -3.67 16.36 -9.71
N GLY A 240 -3.71 15.21 -10.38
CA GLY A 240 -2.55 14.33 -10.53
C GLY A 240 -2.20 13.53 -9.27
N VAL A 241 -3.03 13.55 -8.23
CA VAL A 241 -2.84 12.72 -7.02
C VAL A 241 -4.01 11.75 -6.87
N SER A 242 -3.72 10.46 -6.74
CA SER A 242 -4.71 9.40 -6.62
C SER A 242 -4.48 8.59 -5.35
N ALA A 243 -5.39 8.75 -4.39
CA ALA A 243 -5.49 7.90 -3.21
C ALA A 243 -6.28 6.63 -3.56
N LEU A 244 -5.70 5.45 -3.32
CA LEU A 244 -6.33 4.15 -3.59
C LEU A 244 -6.70 3.37 -2.32
N ASP A 245 -6.23 3.81 -1.15
CA ASP A 245 -6.65 3.21 0.12
C ASP A 245 -8.10 3.61 0.44
N THR A 246 -9.00 2.67 0.18
CA THR A 246 -10.44 2.74 0.47
C THR A 246 -10.83 1.85 1.65
N GLY A 247 -9.86 1.48 2.50
CA GLY A 247 -10.10 0.82 3.78
C GLY A 247 -10.75 -0.57 3.68
N CYS A 248 -10.31 -1.43 2.76
CA CYS A 248 -10.92 -2.76 2.56
C CYS A 248 -10.99 -3.58 3.86
N VAL A 249 -9.90 -3.65 4.62
CA VAL A 249 -9.87 -4.42 5.88
C VAL A 249 -10.78 -3.87 6.98
N TRP A 250 -11.29 -2.65 6.80
CA TRP A 250 -12.16 -1.95 7.74
C TRP A 250 -13.64 -1.95 7.31
N GLY A 251 -14.04 -2.85 6.39
CA GLY A 251 -15.41 -2.87 5.85
C GLY A 251 -15.68 -1.86 4.74
N GLY A 252 -14.63 -1.25 4.19
CA GLY A 252 -14.73 -0.35 3.04
C GLY A 252 -14.77 -1.12 1.72
N ALA A 253 -13.79 -0.84 0.87
CA ALA A 253 -13.61 -1.56 -0.39
C ALA A 253 -12.12 -1.70 -0.71
N LEU A 254 -11.77 -2.66 -1.55
CA LEU A 254 -10.51 -2.63 -2.28
C LEU A 254 -10.74 -1.90 -3.62
N THR A 255 -9.83 -1.00 -3.97
CA THR A 255 -9.91 -0.20 -5.20
C THR A 255 -8.75 -0.53 -6.14
N LEU A 256 -9.09 -0.76 -7.40
CA LEU A 256 -8.19 -0.92 -8.53
C LEU A 256 -8.39 0.24 -9.49
N MET A 257 -7.31 0.80 -10.03
CA MET A 257 -7.32 1.89 -10.99
C MET A 257 -6.50 1.50 -12.22
N ASP A 258 -7.03 1.70 -13.42
CA ASP A 258 -6.22 1.68 -14.64
C ASP A 258 -5.29 2.91 -14.64
N VAL A 259 -3.98 2.68 -14.73
CA VAL A 259 -2.97 3.75 -14.57
C VAL A 259 -3.00 4.75 -15.72
N ASP A 260 -3.43 4.33 -16.91
CA ASP A 260 -3.42 5.15 -18.11
C ASP A 260 -4.71 5.97 -18.23
N SER A 261 -5.88 5.36 -17.99
CA SER A 261 -7.18 6.04 -18.07
C SER A 261 -7.60 6.74 -16.77
N GLY A 262 -7.11 6.28 -15.62
CA GLY A 262 -7.56 6.72 -14.29
C GLY A 262 -8.93 6.15 -13.87
N GLU A 263 -9.54 5.28 -14.67
CA GLU A 263 -10.80 4.62 -14.33
C GLU A 263 -10.61 3.71 -13.12
N ARG A 264 -11.59 3.73 -12.20
CA ARG A 264 -11.54 2.98 -10.94
C ARG A 264 -12.65 1.95 -10.86
N LEU A 265 -12.28 0.76 -10.40
CA LEU A 265 -13.18 -0.31 -10.02
C LEU A 265 -12.98 -0.63 -8.54
N SER A 266 -14.04 -1.05 -7.87
CA SER A 266 -13.98 -1.47 -6.47
C SER A 266 -14.61 -2.85 -6.25
N CYS A 267 -14.13 -3.54 -5.23
CA CYS A 267 -14.79 -4.71 -4.65
C CYS A 267 -15.06 -4.40 -3.18
N LYS A 268 -16.34 -4.48 -2.79
CA LYS A 268 -16.76 -4.18 -1.41
C LYS A 268 -16.24 -5.26 -0.47
N CYS A 269 -15.89 -4.86 0.74
CA CYS A 269 -15.37 -5.75 1.77
C CYS A 269 -16.31 -5.75 2.98
N ASP A 270 -16.40 -6.85 3.72
CA ASP A 270 -17.06 -6.88 5.02
C ASP A 270 -16.15 -6.34 6.14
N GLU A 271 -16.65 -6.24 7.37
CA GLU A 271 -15.90 -5.73 8.54
C GLU A 271 -14.64 -6.56 8.90
N HIS A 272 -14.40 -7.67 8.20
CA HIS A 272 -13.26 -8.55 8.37
C HIS A 272 -12.35 -8.56 7.14
N GLY A 273 -12.65 -7.80 6.09
CA GLY A 273 -11.84 -7.70 4.88
C GLY A 273 -12.10 -8.83 3.86
N HIS A 274 -13.14 -9.63 4.02
CA HIS A 274 -13.58 -10.58 2.99
C HIS A 274 -14.35 -9.85 1.89
N ALA A 275 -14.34 -10.39 0.67
CA ALA A 275 -15.15 -9.79 -0.39
C ALA A 275 -16.64 -9.96 -0.05
N ALA A 276 -17.37 -8.84 0.05
CA ALA A 276 -18.82 -8.89 0.21
C ALA A 276 -19.41 -9.53 -1.07
N GLU A 277 -20.12 -10.65 -0.93
CA GLU A 277 -20.72 -11.37 -2.05
C GLU A 277 -21.50 -10.41 -2.97
N PRO A 278 -21.50 -10.63 -4.30
CA PRO A 278 -22.40 -9.88 -5.17
C PRO A 278 -23.85 -10.15 -4.73
N PRO A 279 -24.79 -9.20 -4.90
CA PRO A 279 -26.20 -9.48 -4.65
C PRO A 279 -26.63 -10.67 -5.53
N VAL A 280 -27.00 -11.76 -4.89
CA VAL A 280 -27.61 -12.92 -5.55
C VAL A 280 -28.97 -12.50 -6.11
N ALA A 281 -29.18 -12.56 -7.43
CA ALA A 281 -30.50 -12.73 -8.06
C ALA A 281 -30.40 -13.01 -9.58
N PRO A 282 -31.38 -13.71 -10.20
CA PRO A 282 -32.72 -14.00 -9.69
C PRO A 282 -33.07 -15.50 -9.57
N ARG A 283 -34.13 -15.72 -8.81
CA ARG A 283 -34.85 -16.99 -8.64
C ARG A 283 -34.97 -17.75 -9.96
N THR A 284 -34.58 -19.03 -9.94
CA THR A 284 -35.00 -19.99 -10.95
C THR A 284 -36.53 -20.00 -10.99
N SER A 285 -37.09 -19.66 -12.16
CA SER A 285 -38.48 -19.91 -12.46
C SER A 285 -38.76 -21.40 -12.36
N GLU A 286 -39.49 -21.82 -11.33
CA GLU A 286 -40.17 -23.12 -11.36
C GLU A 286 -41.14 -23.09 -12.54
N GLN A 287 -40.77 -23.85 -13.57
CA GLN A 287 -41.64 -24.19 -14.66
C GLN A 287 -42.83 -24.98 -14.11
N THR A 288 -44.02 -24.40 -14.21
CA THR A 288 -45.27 -25.14 -14.08
C THR A 288 -45.38 -26.12 -15.25
N PRO A 289 -45.55 -27.44 -15.04
CA PRO A 289 -45.92 -28.33 -16.13
C PRO A 289 -47.43 -28.16 -16.38
N ALA A 290 -47.78 -27.65 -17.55
CA ALA A 290 -49.12 -27.75 -18.08
C ALA A 290 -49.43 -29.22 -18.41
N SER A 291 -50.54 -29.71 -17.82
CA SER A 291 -51.49 -30.68 -18.37
C SER A 291 -50.97 -31.90 -19.14
N ALA A 292 -51.23 -33.09 -18.60
CA ALA A 292 -51.49 -34.29 -19.39
C ALA A 292 -52.90 -34.81 -19.06
N GLN A 293 -53.67 -34.99 -20.14
CA GLN A 293 -55.03 -35.51 -20.20
C GLN A 293 -55.15 -36.93 -19.62
N ARG A 294 -56.27 -37.21 -18.96
CA ARG A 294 -57.18 -38.34 -19.25
C ARG A 294 -58.53 -38.12 -18.58
#